data_AF-A0A937AZI4-F1
#
_entry.id   AF-A0A937AZI4-F1
#
_cell.length_a   1.000
_cell.length_b   1.000
_cell.length_c   1.000
_cell.angle_alpha   90.00
_cell.angle_beta   90.00
_cell.angle_gamma   90.00
#
_symmetry.space_group_name_H-M   'P 1'
#
loop_
_entity.id
_entity.type
_entity.pdbx_description
1 polymer ?
#
loop_
_entity_poly.entity_id
_entity_poly.type
_entity_poly.pdbx_seq_one_letter_code
_entity_poly.pdbx_strand_id
1 'polypeptide(L)'
;MTPFTEEELALIFGVVPITGLAIVLMEVQWLNALSKRTLAVVLDEVCAWSVPTFWCRVPRPVPSSAVVQALNYVFFLGASVYMVLRIFRGKYDMPAHYSPGAAPRLHQWVWALLWFNLVMGGQLIVQGPIPWETVGLLFMMLALGTGICAVRFLAVSVKFSR
;
A
#
# COMPACT_ATOMS: atom_id res chain seq x y z
N MET A 1 18.76 -1.56 -14.15
CA MET A 1 17.31 -1.65 -13.96
C MET A 1 16.64 -1.14 -15.22
N THR A 2 15.62 -1.80 -15.78
CA THR A 2 14.82 -1.11 -16.81
C THR A 2 14.12 0.09 -16.21
N PRO A 3 13.95 1.15 -16.99
CA PRO A 3 13.14 2.27 -16.55
C PRO A 3 11.73 1.76 -16.25
N PHE A 4 11.16 2.24 -15.14
CA PHE A 4 9.74 2.08 -14.90
C PHE A 4 8.96 2.77 -16.02
N THR A 5 7.85 2.18 -16.47
CA THR A 5 6.97 2.89 -17.40
C THR A 5 6.31 4.06 -16.67
N GLU A 6 5.88 5.10 -17.39
CA GLU A 6 5.19 6.26 -16.80
C GLU A 6 4.02 5.85 -15.90
N GLU A 7 3.29 4.83 -16.33
CA GLU A 7 2.17 4.27 -15.57
C GLU A 7 2.60 3.54 -14.28
N GLU A 8 3.75 2.83 -14.30
CA GLU A 8 4.28 2.18 -13.10
C GLU A 8 4.75 3.25 -12.10
N LEU A 9 5.37 4.32 -12.60
CA LEU A 9 5.74 5.48 -11.79
C LEU A 9 4.49 6.16 -11.21
N ALA A 10 3.43 6.32 -12.00
CA ALA A 10 2.17 6.89 -11.54
C ALA A 10 1.53 6.04 -10.43
N LEU A 11 1.65 4.71 -10.47
CA LEU A 11 1.18 3.84 -9.39
C LEU A 11 2.05 3.95 -8.13
N ILE A 12 3.38 3.96 -8.29
CA ILE A 12 4.33 4.03 -7.17
C ILE A 12 4.22 5.38 -6.45
N PHE A 13 4.19 6.48 -7.21
CA PHE A 13 4.13 7.84 -6.67
C PHE A 13 2.71 8.36 -6.48
N GLY A 14 1.69 7.68 -7.02
CA GLY A 14 0.29 8.06 -6.94
C GLY A 14 -0.27 8.14 -5.52
N VAL A 15 0.39 7.48 -4.56
CA VAL A 15 0.06 7.58 -3.13
C VAL A 15 0.16 9.04 -2.64
N VAL A 16 1.07 9.85 -3.20
CA VAL A 16 1.27 11.25 -2.82
C VAL A 16 0.07 12.14 -3.19
N PRO A 17 -0.33 12.25 -4.48
CA PRO A 17 -1.49 13.06 -4.85
C PRO A 17 -2.80 12.52 -4.24
N ILE A 18 -2.93 11.21 -4.06
CA ILE A 18 -4.10 10.61 -3.39
C ILE A 18 -4.15 11.02 -1.92
N THR A 19 -3.03 11.03 -1.22
CA THR A 19 -2.98 11.52 0.15
C THR A 19 -3.33 13.00 0.22
N GLY A 20 -2.75 13.83 -0.66
CA GLY A 20 -3.06 15.25 -0.71
C GLY A 20 -4.54 15.52 -0.93
N LEU A 21 -5.16 14.81 -1.89
CA LEU A 21 -6.59 14.88 -2.15
C LEU A 21 -7.41 14.43 -0.94
N ALA A 22 -7.03 13.32 -0.31
CA ALA A 22 -7.73 12.80 0.86
C ALA A 22 -7.70 13.81 2.02
N ILE A 23 -6.56 14.44 2.29
CA ILE A 23 -6.44 15.48 3.32
C ILE A 23 -7.40 16.64 3.03
N VAL A 24 -7.40 17.15 1.79
CA VAL A 24 -8.30 18.25 1.38
C VAL A 24 -9.77 17.84 1.52
N LEU A 25 -10.14 16.61 1.14
CA LEU A 25 -11.50 16.11 1.29
C LEU A 25 -11.93 15.96 2.75
N MET A 26 -11.00 15.68 3.66
CA MET A 26 -11.29 15.58 5.10
C MET A 26 -11.50 16.93 5.79
N GLU A 27 -11.17 18.05 5.14
CA GLU A 27 -11.54 19.40 5.62
C GLU A 27 -13.05 19.65 5.51
N VAL A 28 -13.74 18.91 4.64
CA VAL A 28 -15.20 18.98 4.51
C VAL A 28 -15.85 18.20 5.64
N GLN A 29 -16.47 18.90 6.60
CA GLN A 29 -16.94 18.31 7.86
C GLN A 29 -17.88 17.10 7.70
N TRP A 30 -18.84 17.18 6.78
CA TRP A 30 -19.79 16.07 6.57
C TRP A 30 -19.10 14.83 5.97
N LEU A 31 -18.14 15.03 5.05
CA LEU A 31 -17.34 13.94 4.49
C LEU A 31 -16.45 13.31 5.55
N ASN A 32 -15.85 14.11 6.41
CA ASN A 32 -15.00 13.63 7.50
C ASN A 32 -15.80 12.79 8.50
N ALA A 33 -16.95 13.30 8.95
CA ALA A 33 -17.84 12.57 9.85
C ALA A 33 -18.33 11.26 9.25
N LEU A 34 -18.77 11.29 7.98
CA LEU A 34 -19.21 10.10 7.25
C LEU A 34 -18.08 9.07 7.12
N SER A 35 -16.90 9.50 6.67
CA SER A 35 -15.77 8.61 6.42
C SER A 35 -15.26 7.95 7.70
N LYS A 36 -15.20 8.69 8.82
CA LYS A 36 -14.87 8.14 10.14
C LYS A 36 -15.86 7.08 10.60
N ARG A 37 -17.16 7.35 10.43
CA ARG A 37 -18.23 6.41 10.79
C ARG A 37 -18.16 5.14 9.94
N THR A 38 -18.00 5.30 8.62
CA THR A 38 -17.87 4.18 7.69
C THR A 38 -16.63 3.34 8.02
N LEU A 39 -15.48 3.97 8.25
CA LEU A 39 -14.26 3.25 8.61
C LEU A 39 -14.39 2.55 9.97
N ALA A 40 -15.10 3.14 10.94
CA ALA A 40 -15.36 2.48 12.21
C ALA A 40 -16.10 1.14 12.02
N VAL A 41 -17.20 1.16 11.26
CA VAL A 41 -18.01 -0.03 10.93
C VAL A 41 -17.17 -1.09 10.21
N VAL A 42 -16.41 -0.70 9.19
CA VAL A 42 -15.55 -1.64 8.45
C VAL A 42 -14.50 -2.26 9.37
N LEU A 43 -13.89 -1.47 10.24
CA LEU A 43 -12.92 -1.98 11.21
C LEU A 43 -13.55 -2.91 12.24
N ASP A 44 -14.79 -2.66 12.68
CA ASP A 44 -15.48 -3.56 13.61
C ASP A 44 -15.72 -4.94 12.95
N GLU A 45 -16.15 -4.96 11.69
CA GLU A 45 -16.31 -6.20 10.91
C GLU A 45 -14.98 -6.93 10.68
N VAL A 46 -13.94 -6.21 10.24
CA VAL A 46 -12.62 -6.79 9.98
C VAL A 46 -11.98 -7.33 11.26
N CYS A 47 -12.18 -6.66 12.39
CA CYS A 47 -11.63 -7.07 13.68
C CYS A 47 -12.47 -8.13 14.39
N ALA A 48 -13.71 -8.36 13.97
CA ALA A 48 -14.47 -9.54 14.36
C ALA A 48 -13.91 -10.82 13.71
N TRP A 49 -13.22 -10.69 12.58
CA TRP A 49 -12.54 -11.82 11.95
C TRP A 49 -11.26 -12.12 12.75
N SER A 50 -10.96 -13.39 13.00
CA SER A 50 -9.81 -13.84 13.82
C SER A 50 -8.44 -13.64 13.15
N VAL A 51 -8.32 -12.66 12.25
CA VAL A 51 -7.12 -12.34 11.52
C VAL A 51 -6.35 -11.25 12.28
N PRO A 52 -5.06 -11.47 12.61
CA PRO A 52 -4.27 -10.47 13.32
C PRO A 52 -3.92 -9.30 12.39
N THR A 53 -4.80 -8.30 12.30
CA THR A 53 -4.55 -7.09 11.51
C THR A 53 -4.10 -5.95 12.42
N PHE A 54 -3.10 -5.18 11.98
CA PHE A 54 -2.67 -3.99 12.73
C PHE A 54 -3.77 -2.90 12.78
N TRP A 55 -4.72 -2.98 11.85
CA TRP A 55 -5.91 -2.12 11.77
C TRP A 55 -6.79 -2.19 13.02
N CYS A 56 -6.77 -3.30 13.75
CA CYS A 56 -7.50 -3.44 15.02
C CYS A 56 -6.92 -2.64 16.19
N ARG A 57 -5.76 -1.99 16.00
CA ARG A 57 -5.15 -1.10 17.00
C ARG A 57 -5.51 0.38 16.81
N VAL A 58 -6.31 0.72 15.80
CA VAL A 58 -6.74 2.10 15.54
C VAL A 58 -7.61 2.58 16.71
N PRO A 59 -7.30 3.74 17.34
CA PRO A 59 -8.07 4.24 18.47
C PRO A 59 -9.52 4.58 18.10
N ARG A 60 -10.40 4.48 19.10
CA ARG A 60 -11.80 4.94 19.01
C ARG A 60 -11.95 6.19 19.87
N PRO A 61 -12.54 7.30 19.36
CA PRO A 61 -13.09 7.49 18.01
C PRO A 61 -12.02 7.54 16.91
N VAL A 62 -12.40 7.17 15.68
CA VAL A 62 -11.48 7.09 14.53
C VAL A 62 -10.93 8.48 14.19
N PRO A 63 -9.59 8.66 14.18
CA PRO A 63 -8.98 9.94 13.80
C PRO A 63 -9.04 10.15 12.28
N SER A 64 -9.03 11.41 11.83
CA SER A 64 -9.09 11.75 10.39
C SER A 64 -7.90 11.15 9.62
N SER A 65 -6.74 11.11 10.26
CA SER A 65 -5.52 10.49 9.72
C SER A 65 -5.70 9.00 9.41
N ALA A 66 -6.42 8.24 10.25
CA ALA A 66 -6.69 6.82 9.98
C ALA A 66 -7.55 6.63 8.72
N VAL A 67 -8.47 7.56 8.44
CA VAL A 67 -9.24 7.57 7.18
C VAL A 67 -8.31 7.78 5.99
N VAL A 68 -7.41 8.76 6.07
CA VAL A 68 -6.42 9.02 5.01
C VAL A 68 -5.50 7.81 4.81
N GLN A 69 -5.04 7.18 5.88
CA GLN A 69 -4.24 5.95 5.80
C GLN A 69 -5.03 4.80 5.16
N ALA A 70 -6.33 4.66 5.49
CA ALA A 70 -7.18 3.63 4.92
C ALA A 70 -7.40 3.82 3.42
N LEU A 71 -7.60 5.06 2.95
CA LEU A 71 -7.72 5.37 1.52
C LEU A 71 -6.44 5.02 0.76
N ASN A 72 -5.28 5.39 1.31
CA ASN A 72 -3.99 5.03 0.73
C ASN A 72 -3.75 3.52 0.71
N TYR A 73 -4.19 2.82 1.76
CA TYR A 73 -4.13 1.37 1.82
C TYR A 73 -5.02 0.70 0.76
N VAL A 74 -6.24 1.18 0.56
CA VAL A 74 -7.13 0.70 -0.52
C VAL A 74 -6.50 0.95 -1.89
N PHE A 75 -5.91 2.14 -2.11
CA PHE A 75 -5.17 2.41 -3.34
C PHE A 75 -4.00 1.45 -3.53
N PHE A 76 -3.21 1.20 -2.49
CA PHE A 76 -2.10 0.25 -2.53
C PHE A 76 -2.54 -1.17 -2.90
N LEU A 77 -3.65 -1.66 -2.33
CA LEU A 77 -4.20 -2.97 -2.69
C LEU A 77 -4.62 -3.00 -4.16
N GLY A 78 -5.33 -1.97 -4.62
CA GLY A 78 -5.72 -1.84 -6.02
C GLY A 78 -4.53 -1.79 -6.97
N ALA A 79 -3.51 -0.99 -6.65
CA ALA A 79 -2.27 -0.86 -7.41
C ALA A 79 -1.47 -2.17 -7.43
N SER A 80 -1.43 -2.90 -6.30
CA SER A 80 -0.78 -4.21 -6.21
C SER A 80 -1.44 -5.23 -7.14
N VAL A 81 -2.78 -5.36 -7.07
CA VAL A 81 -3.55 -6.26 -7.94
C VAL A 81 -3.38 -5.86 -9.40
N TYR A 82 -3.49 -4.56 -9.71
CA TYR A 82 -3.32 -4.04 -11.05
C TYR A 82 -1.93 -4.36 -11.63
N MET A 83 -0.87 -4.14 -10.86
CA MET A 83 0.51 -4.42 -11.27
C MET A 83 0.70 -5.91 -11.60
N VAL A 84 0.19 -6.81 -10.76
CA VAL A 84 0.23 -8.25 -11.02
C VAL A 84 -0.52 -8.58 -12.32
N LEU A 85 -1.76 -8.11 -12.45
CA LEU A 85 -2.59 -8.38 -13.63
C LEU A 85 -1.93 -7.88 -14.91
N ARG A 86 -1.36 -6.66 -14.91
CA ARG A 86 -0.64 -6.09 -16.05
C ARG A 86 0.52 -6.96 -16.48
N ILE A 87 1.36 -7.38 -15.53
CA ILE A 87 2.56 -8.18 -15.81
C ILE A 87 2.16 -9.54 -16.40
N PHE A 88 1.15 -10.21 -15.85
CA PHE A 88 0.76 -11.55 -16.28
C PHE A 88 -0.18 -11.61 -17.51
N ARG A 89 -1.08 -10.64 -17.69
CA ARG A 89 -2.11 -10.68 -18.75
C ARG A 89 -1.73 -9.92 -20.03
N GLY A 90 -0.63 -9.16 -20.04
CA GLY A 90 -0.20 -8.35 -21.18
C GLY A 90 1.11 -8.81 -21.84
N LYS A 91 1.43 -8.15 -22.98
CA LYS A 91 2.78 -8.12 -23.55
C LYS A 91 3.69 -7.24 -22.68
N TYR A 92 3.94 -7.70 -21.47
CA TYR A 92 4.93 -7.09 -20.60
C TYR A 92 6.30 -7.61 -21.03
N ASP A 93 7.14 -6.71 -21.54
CA ASP A 93 8.47 -7.05 -22.02
C ASP A 93 9.42 -7.35 -20.87
N MET A 94 10.31 -8.30 -21.10
CA MET A 94 11.34 -8.65 -20.13
C MET A 94 12.27 -7.43 -19.93
N PRO A 95 12.57 -7.05 -18.68
CA PRO A 95 13.51 -5.98 -18.43
C PRO A 95 14.88 -6.24 -19.08
N ALA A 96 15.41 -5.26 -19.84
CA ALA A 96 16.72 -5.31 -20.52
C ALA A 96 17.92 -5.75 -19.65
N HIS A 97 17.86 -5.58 -18.32
CA HIS A 97 18.91 -5.99 -17.39
C HIS A 97 18.47 -7.06 -16.39
N TYR A 98 17.31 -7.69 -16.62
CA TYR A 98 16.89 -8.82 -15.80
C TYR A 98 17.55 -10.08 -16.34
N SER A 99 18.33 -10.75 -15.51
CA SER A 99 18.90 -12.06 -15.82
C SER A 99 18.03 -13.13 -15.13
N PRO A 100 17.50 -14.12 -15.87
CA PRO A 100 16.74 -15.22 -15.28
C PRO A 100 17.58 -15.93 -14.21
N GLY A 101 17.01 -16.09 -13.01
CA GLY A 101 17.73 -16.67 -11.87
C GLY A 101 18.64 -15.69 -11.11
N ALA A 102 18.76 -14.43 -11.52
CA ALA A 102 19.55 -13.43 -10.81
C ALA A 102 18.97 -13.02 -9.45
N ALA A 103 17.70 -13.36 -9.19
CA ALA A 103 17.06 -13.18 -7.89
C ALA A 103 17.06 -14.52 -7.13
N PRO A 104 17.94 -14.72 -6.12
CA PRO A 104 17.89 -15.89 -5.26
C PRO A 104 16.50 -16.03 -4.62
N ARG A 105 16.04 -17.27 -4.39
CA ARG A 105 14.75 -17.52 -3.69
C ARG A 105 14.64 -16.74 -2.38
N LEU A 106 15.75 -16.62 -1.64
CA LEU A 106 15.81 -15.84 -0.41
C LEU A 106 15.42 -14.36 -0.62
N HIS A 107 15.89 -13.73 -1.70
CA HIS A 107 15.51 -12.36 -2.03
C HIS A 107 14.02 -12.24 -2.34
N GLN A 108 13.47 -13.20 -3.10
CA GLN A 108 12.03 -13.23 -3.38
C GLN A 108 11.21 -13.35 -2.09
N TRP A 109 11.64 -14.20 -1.14
CA TRP A 109 11.00 -14.31 0.17
C TRP A 109 11.02 -13.01 0.96
N VAL A 110 12.14 -12.27 0.97
CA VAL A 110 12.23 -10.98 1.66
C VAL A 110 11.24 -9.96 1.08
N TRP A 111 11.18 -9.84 -0.24
CA TRP A 111 10.23 -8.93 -0.90
C TRP A 111 8.77 -9.35 -0.69
N ALA A 112 8.49 -10.67 -0.69
CA ALA A 112 7.17 -11.20 -0.40
C ALA A 112 6.74 -10.92 1.04
N LEU A 113 7.64 -11.11 2.01
CA LEU A 113 7.40 -10.80 3.42
C LEU A 113 7.18 -9.30 3.64
N LEU A 114 7.98 -8.45 3.00
CA LEU A 114 7.81 -6.99 3.05
C LEU A 114 6.42 -6.61 2.52
N TRP A 115 6.05 -7.07 1.33
CA TRP A 115 4.73 -6.79 0.77
C TRP A 115 3.60 -7.33 1.66
N PHE A 116 3.72 -8.57 2.14
CA PHE A 116 2.72 -9.19 3.01
C PHE A 116 2.55 -8.42 4.32
N ASN A 117 3.65 -7.94 4.92
CA ASN A 117 3.59 -7.11 6.12
C ASN A 117 2.77 -5.83 5.89
N LEU A 118 2.95 -5.17 4.73
CA LEU A 118 2.16 -3.99 4.34
C LEU A 118 0.69 -4.35 4.09
N VAL A 119 0.39 -5.52 3.49
CA VAL A 119 -1.00 -6.00 3.35
C VAL A 119 -1.64 -6.25 4.73
N MET A 120 -0.89 -6.71 5.73
CA MET A 120 -1.45 -6.91 7.07
C MET A 120 -1.66 -5.60 7.87
N GLY A 121 -1.35 -4.45 7.28
CA GLY A 121 -1.45 -3.14 7.92
C GLY A 121 -0.16 -2.68 8.60
N GLY A 122 1.00 -3.26 8.27
CA GLY A 122 2.30 -2.89 8.85
C GLY A 122 2.74 -1.43 8.62
N GLN A 123 2.08 -0.73 7.69
CA GLN A 123 2.24 0.71 7.45
C GLN A 123 1.51 1.59 8.48
N LEU A 124 0.66 1.01 9.34
CA LEU A 124 -0.08 1.76 10.33
C LEU A 124 0.84 2.27 11.43
N ILE A 125 0.95 3.58 11.48
CA ILE A 125 1.66 4.24 12.57
C ILE A 125 0.62 4.56 13.64
N VAL A 126 0.66 3.78 14.71
CA VAL A 126 -0.17 3.99 15.91
C VAL A 126 0.13 5.40 16.40
N GLN A 127 -0.89 6.26 16.36
CA GLN A 127 -0.77 7.64 16.78
C GLN A 127 -0.57 7.68 18.30
N GLY A 128 0.68 7.87 18.72
CA GLY A 128 1.02 8.25 20.08
C GLY A 128 0.76 9.74 20.33
N PRO A 129 0.92 10.23 21.57
CA PRO A 129 0.63 11.62 21.97
C PRO A 129 1.58 12.69 21.40
N ILE A 130 2.34 12.38 20.35
CA ILE A 130 3.40 13.23 19.80
C ILE A 130 3.00 13.61 18.36
N PRO A 131 3.29 14.85 17.88
CA PRO A 131 2.88 15.33 16.55
C PRO A 131 3.66 14.71 15.37
N TRP A 132 3.91 13.40 15.40
CA TRP A 132 4.50 12.64 14.29
C TRP A 132 3.48 12.30 13.19
N GLU A 133 2.28 12.87 13.20
CA GLU A 133 1.23 12.50 12.23
C GLU A 133 1.66 12.74 10.77
N THR A 134 2.28 13.89 10.50
CA THR A 134 2.78 14.24 9.16
C THR A 134 3.93 13.35 8.73
N VAL A 135 4.85 13.05 9.66
CA VAL A 135 5.99 12.17 9.40
C VAL A 135 5.52 10.74 9.19
N GLY A 136 4.51 10.30 9.95
CA GLY A 136 3.93 8.99 9.79
C GLY A 136 3.24 8.80 8.44
N LEU A 137 2.55 9.84 7.95
CA LEU A 137 2.02 9.83 6.59
C LEU A 137 3.13 9.68 5.55
N LEU A 138 4.24 10.41 5.68
CA LEU A 138 5.38 10.28 4.75
C LEU A 138 5.98 8.86 4.76
N PHE A 139 6.23 8.29 5.94
CA PHE A 139 6.72 6.92 6.06
C PHE A 139 5.75 5.90 5.48
N MET A 140 4.45 6.09 5.70
CA MET A 140 3.43 5.25 5.09
C MET A 140 3.48 5.36 3.56
N MET A 141 3.56 6.56 2.97
CA MET A 141 3.65 6.71 1.51
C MET A 141 4.87 5.99 0.94
N LEU A 142 6.03 6.14 1.58
CA LEU A 142 7.26 5.46 1.19
C LEU A 142 7.13 3.94 1.33
N ALA A 143 6.53 3.46 2.41
CA ALA A 143 6.30 2.04 2.65
C ALA A 143 5.37 1.44 1.58
N LEU A 144 4.25 2.10 1.28
CA LEU A 144 3.31 1.65 0.25
C LEU A 144 3.92 1.67 -1.16
N GLY A 145 4.66 2.73 -1.50
CA GLY A 145 5.41 2.80 -2.77
C GLY A 145 6.45 1.69 -2.88
N THR A 146 7.19 1.41 -1.80
CA THR A 146 8.13 0.28 -1.71
C THR A 146 7.41 -1.06 -1.85
N GLY A 147 6.22 -1.20 -1.29
CA GLY A 147 5.37 -2.37 -1.46
C GLY A 147 4.95 -2.60 -2.91
N ILE A 148 4.61 -1.54 -3.65
CA ILE A 148 4.29 -1.64 -5.10
C ILE A 148 5.53 -2.09 -5.88
N CYS A 149 6.71 -1.53 -5.57
CA CYS A 149 7.98 -1.98 -6.13
C CYS A 149 8.26 -3.45 -5.82
N ALA A 150 7.97 -3.90 -4.60
CA ALA A 150 8.12 -5.29 -4.17
C ALA A 150 7.23 -6.22 -5.00
N VAL A 151 5.95 -5.88 -5.18
CA VAL A 151 5.01 -6.65 -6.02
C VAL A 151 5.49 -6.74 -7.46
N ARG A 152 5.93 -5.61 -8.03
CA ARG A 152 6.47 -5.60 -9.40
C ARG A 152 7.67 -6.53 -9.50
N PHE A 153 8.63 -6.43 -8.58
CA PHE A 153 9.80 -7.30 -8.55
C PHE A 153 9.40 -8.78 -8.48
N LEU A 154 8.47 -9.14 -7.60
CA LEU A 154 7.98 -10.51 -7.45
C LEU A 154 7.29 -11.01 -8.71
N ALA A 155 6.36 -10.23 -9.27
CA ALA A 155 5.61 -10.60 -10.46
C ALA A 155 6.51 -10.76 -11.69
N VAL A 156 7.46 -9.85 -11.90
CA VAL A 156 8.49 -9.97 -12.96
C VAL A 156 9.36 -11.19 -12.72
N SER A 157 9.84 -11.39 -11.49
CA SER A 157 10.69 -12.52 -11.15
C SER A 157 9.99 -13.85 -11.39
N VAL A 158 8.71 -13.96 -11.05
CA VAL A 158 7.91 -15.16 -11.30
C VAL A 158 7.67 -15.35 -12.79
N LYS A 159 7.24 -14.32 -13.52
CA LYS A 159 6.93 -14.40 -14.96
C LYS A 159 8.13 -14.86 -15.79
N PHE A 160 9.33 -14.33 -15.50
CA PHE A 160 10.55 -14.59 -16.26
C PHE A 160 11.56 -15.48 -15.52
N SER A 161 11.09 -16.30 -14.56
CA SER A 161 11.93 -17.30 -13.87
C SER A 161 12.17 -18.56 -14.70
N ARG A 162 11.40 -18.73 -15.79
CA ARG A 162 11.54 -19.81 -16.77
C ARG A 162 12.26 -19.27 -18.00
#